data_AF-A0A094S621-F1
#
_entry.id   AF-A0A094S621-F1
#
_cell.length_a   1.000
_cell.length_b   1.000
_cell.length_c   1.000
_cell.angle_alpha   90.00
_cell.angle_beta   90.00
_cell.angle_gamma   90.00
#
_symmetry.space_group_name_H-M   'P 1'
#
loop_
_entity.id
_entity.type
_entity.pdbx_description
1 polymer ?
#
loop_
_entity_poly.entity_id
_entity_poly.type
_entity_poly.pdbx_seq_one_letter_code
_entity_poly.pdbx_strand_id
1 'polypeptide(L)'
;MGFPKGVSSVNDTTIPLWQGAWIAAAVVGVFTAILIMWPVFRHRRKGDEVPKQTQYNVPVEVAYTIIPFIIVAVLFYFTAVKQSEIVKVTPDSQASHLIDVNAFQWSWQFT
;
A
#
# COMPACT_ATOMS: atom_id res chain seq x y z
N MET A 1 10.52 0.30 -10.66
CA MET A 1 10.93 0.47 -9.25
C MET A 1 10.57 -0.79 -8.48
N GLY A 2 11.44 -1.22 -7.55
CA GLY A 2 11.31 -2.47 -6.80
C GLY A 2 12.52 -3.40 -6.99
N PHE A 3 12.32 -4.69 -6.78
CA PHE A 3 13.33 -5.75 -6.91
C PHE A 3 13.28 -6.43 -8.30
N PRO A 4 14.30 -7.23 -8.67
CA PRO A 4 14.36 -7.90 -9.97
C PRO A 4 13.21 -8.90 -10.19
N LYS A 5 12.68 -8.93 -11.42
CA LYS A 5 11.70 -9.90 -11.92
C LYS A 5 12.38 -11.18 -12.40
N GLY A 6 11.67 -12.30 -12.38
CA GLY A 6 12.11 -13.58 -12.93
C GLY A 6 13.16 -14.31 -12.08
N VAL A 7 13.35 -13.89 -10.83
CA VAL A 7 14.28 -14.56 -9.89
C VAL A 7 13.59 -15.67 -9.11
N SER A 8 12.35 -15.43 -8.69
CA SER A 8 11.50 -16.41 -8.00
C SER A 8 10.03 -16.08 -8.22
N SER A 9 9.15 -17.08 -8.07
CA SER A 9 7.70 -16.87 -8.09
C SER A 9 7.25 -15.86 -7.02
N VAL A 10 7.88 -15.90 -5.84
CA VAL A 10 7.61 -14.94 -4.76
C VAL A 10 7.90 -13.51 -5.19
N ASN A 11 9.03 -13.26 -5.86
CA ASN A 11 9.36 -11.93 -6.37
C ASN A 11 8.30 -11.46 -7.38
N ASP A 12 7.98 -12.30 -8.35
CA ASP A 12 7.05 -11.95 -9.42
C ASP A 12 5.63 -11.69 -8.90
N THR A 13 5.22 -12.41 -7.84
CA THR A 13 3.95 -12.20 -7.16
C THR A 13 3.95 -10.93 -6.29
N THR A 14 5.08 -10.53 -5.70
CA THR A 14 5.15 -9.39 -4.76
C THR A 14 5.35 -8.04 -5.46
N ILE A 15 6.08 -7.99 -6.58
CA ILE A 15 6.34 -6.74 -7.32
C ILE A 15 5.06 -5.95 -7.66
N PRO A 16 4.00 -6.55 -8.23
CA PRO A 16 2.79 -5.78 -8.57
C PRO A 16 2.09 -5.21 -7.34
N LEU A 17 2.13 -5.89 -6.19
CA LEU A 17 1.60 -5.35 -4.93
C LEU A 17 2.35 -4.10 -4.49
N TRP A 18 3.69 -4.16 -4.51
CA TRP A 18 4.54 -3.02 -4.18
C TRP A 18 4.25 -1.82 -5.08
N GLN A 19 4.21 -2.05 -6.39
CA GLN A 19 3.96 -0.99 -7.37
C GLN A 19 2.55 -0.42 -7.21
N GLY A 20 1.54 -1.27 -7.04
CA GLY A 20 0.16 -0.84 -6.80
C GLY A 20 0.00 0.00 -5.54
N ALA A 21 0.66 -0.39 -4.44
CA ALA A 21 0.63 0.36 -3.17
C ALA A 21 1.24 1.77 -3.33
N TRP A 22 2.38 1.87 -4.02
CA TRP A 22 3.00 3.18 -4.29
C TRP A 22 2.15 4.07 -5.20
N ILE A 23 1.51 3.49 -6.22
CA ILE A 23 0.58 4.23 -7.07
C ILE A 23 -0.61 4.74 -6.25
N ALA A 24 -1.22 3.89 -5.42
CA ALA A 24 -2.32 4.28 -4.55
C ALA A 24 -1.91 5.42 -3.60
N ALA A 25 -0.73 5.30 -2.97
CA ALA A 25 -0.18 6.33 -2.09
C ALA A 25 0.07 7.65 -2.85
N ALA A 26 0.59 7.58 -4.07
CA ALA A 26 0.82 8.76 -4.90
C ALA A 26 -0.50 9.46 -5.27
N VAL A 27 -1.54 8.70 -5.63
CA VAL A 27 -2.88 9.26 -5.92
C VAL A 27 -3.44 10.00 -4.70
N VAL A 28 -3.40 9.38 -3.51
CA VAL A 28 -3.87 10.01 -2.27
C VAL A 28 -3.04 11.25 -1.92
N GLY A 29 -1.71 11.16 -2.09
CA GLY A 29 -0.80 12.27 -1.83
C GLY A 29 -1.05 13.47 -2.74
N VAL A 30 -1.19 13.23 -4.04
CA VAL A 30 -1.51 14.29 -5.02
C VAL A 30 -2.89 14.89 -4.75
N PHE A 31 -3.90 14.06 -4.47
CA PHE A 31 -5.24 14.53 -4.14
C PHE A 31 -5.23 15.44 -2.90
N THR A 32 -4.58 15.01 -1.82
CA THR A 32 -4.42 15.80 -0.60
C THR A 32 -3.66 17.10 -0.87
N ALA A 33 -2.59 17.06 -1.66
CA ALA A 33 -1.83 18.24 -2.03
C ALA A 33 -2.69 19.25 -2.79
N ILE A 34 -3.53 18.80 -3.74
CA ILE A 34 -4.47 19.67 -4.46
C ILE A 34 -5.45 20.32 -3.48
N LEU A 35 -6.02 19.55 -2.55
CA LEU A 35 -6.96 20.07 -1.55
C LEU A 35 -6.33 21.12 -0.62
N ILE A 36 -5.03 21.01 -0.32
CA ILE A 36 -4.29 22.01 0.47
C ILE A 36 -3.98 23.25 -0.36
N MET A 37 -3.49 23.07 -1.60
CA MET A 37 -3.06 24.18 -2.46
C MET A 37 -4.25 24.99 -2.98
N TRP A 38 -5.41 24.36 -3.16
CA TRP A 38 -6.60 25.03 -3.69
C TRP A 38 -7.05 26.23 -2.83
N PRO A 39 -7.26 26.12 -1.50
CA PRO A 39 -7.52 27.25 -0.62
C PRO A 39 -6.45 28.34 -0.66
N VAL A 40 -5.17 27.95 -0.71
CA VAL A 40 -4.04 28.90 -0.74
C VAL A 40 -4.14 29.86 -1.92
N PHE A 41 -4.47 29.35 -3.11
CA PHE A 41 -4.59 30.19 -4.30
C PHE A 41 -5.98 30.83 -4.46
N ARG A 42 -7.05 30.10 -4.14
CA ARG A 42 -8.42 30.51 -4.47
C ARG A 42 -9.16 31.25 -3.35
N HIS A 43 -8.82 31.00 -2.09
CA HIS A 43 -9.51 31.53 -0.90
C HIS A 43 -8.62 32.48 -0.08
N ARG A 44 -7.58 33.04 -0.70
CA ARG A 44 -6.74 34.09 -0.09
C ARG A 44 -7.57 35.33 0.26
N ARG A 45 -7.21 36.00 1.37
CA ARG A 45 -7.86 37.23 1.84
C ARG A 45 -7.77 38.33 0.76
N LYS A 46 -8.90 38.96 0.45
CA LYS A 46 -9.02 40.07 -0.52
C LYS A 46 -9.65 41.35 0.06
N GLY A 47 -10.02 41.34 1.34
CA GLY A 47 -10.65 42.48 2.03
C GLY A 47 -10.82 42.21 3.53
N ASP A 48 -11.65 43.02 4.19
CA ASP A 48 -11.95 42.95 5.64
C ASP A 48 -13.25 42.20 5.97
N GLU A 49 -13.79 41.48 5.00
CA GLU A 49 -14.97 40.63 5.21
C GLU A 49 -14.66 39.48 6.16
N VAL A 50 -15.52 39.27 7.15
CA VAL A 50 -15.43 38.15 8.09
C VAL A 50 -15.84 36.86 7.36
N PRO A 51 -15.04 35.78 7.42
CA PRO A 51 -15.34 34.55 6.70
C PRO A 51 -16.62 33.87 7.23
N LYS A 52 -17.34 33.20 6.32
CA LYS A 52 -18.52 32.42 6.68
C LYS A 52 -18.14 31.29 7.65
N GLN A 53 -18.72 31.30 8.86
CA GLN A 53 -18.56 30.23 9.84
C GLN A 53 -19.48 29.07 9.51
N THR A 54 -18.95 28.02 8.90
CA THR A 54 -19.66 26.73 8.73
C THR A 54 -19.10 25.72 9.72
N GLN A 55 -19.91 25.30 10.69
CA GLN A 55 -19.45 24.45 11.80
C GLN A 55 -19.48 22.94 11.44
N TYR A 56 -20.46 22.49 10.64
CA TYR A 56 -20.64 21.07 10.32
C TYR A 56 -20.99 20.84 8.85
N ASN A 57 -20.45 19.75 8.30
CA ASN A 57 -20.83 19.25 6.98
C ASN A 57 -20.84 17.71 7.02
N VAL A 58 -21.90 17.16 7.61
CA VAL A 58 -22.07 15.71 7.83
C VAL A 58 -21.79 14.88 6.56
N PRO A 59 -22.25 15.24 5.35
CA PRO A 59 -21.89 14.51 4.14
C PRO A 59 -20.38 14.42 3.87
N VAL A 60 -19.63 15.52 4.07
CA VAL A 60 -18.17 15.52 3.92
C VAL A 60 -17.49 14.69 4.99
N GLU A 61 -18.02 14.73 6.21
CA GLU A 61 -17.52 13.93 7.34
C GLU A 61 -17.61 12.43 7.10
N VAL A 62 -18.75 11.99 6.57
CA VAL A 62 -18.95 10.61 6.15
C VAL A 62 -17.99 10.24 5.02
N ALA A 63 -17.82 11.12 4.02
CA ALA A 63 -16.95 10.85 2.88
C ALA A 63 -15.48 10.65 3.28
N TYR A 64 -14.90 11.55 4.07
CA TYR A 64 -13.49 11.41 4.48
C TYR A 64 -13.24 10.27 5.47
N THR A 65 -14.29 9.68 6.04
CA THR A 65 -14.17 8.52 6.94
C THR A 65 -14.26 7.20 6.16
N ILE A 66 -15.23 7.09 5.25
CA ILE A 66 -15.46 5.87 4.47
C ILE A 66 -14.40 5.68 3.38
N ILE A 67 -13.96 6.75 2.71
CA ILE A 67 -13.01 6.64 1.60
C ILE A 67 -11.67 6.01 2.06
N PRO A 68 -10.99 6.49 3.12
CA PRO A 68 -9.77 5.85 3.62
C PRO A 68 -9.99 4.40 4.04
N PHE A 69 -11.13 4.10 4.66
CA PHE A 69 -11.47 2.73 5.04
C PHE A 69 -11.53 1.78 3.84
N ILE A 70 -12.20 2.20 2.76
CA ILE A 70 -12.28 1.41 1.52
C ILE A 70 -10.89 1.22 0.89
N ILE A 71 -10.06 2.27 0.86
CA ILE A 71 -8.69 2.17 0.32
C ILE A 71 -7.90 1.09 1.06
N VAL A 72 -7.95 1.09 2.39
CA VAL A 72 -7.26 0.08 3.22
C VAL A 72 -7.85 -1.32 2.99
N ALA A 73 -9.18 -1.45 2.93
CA ALA A 73 -9.83 -2.74 2.70
C ALA A 73 -9.42 -3.38 1.36
N VAL A 74 -9.33 -2.57 0.30
CA VAL A 74 -8.89 -3.02 -1.03
C VAL A 74 -7.41 -3.44 -1.02
N LEU A 75 -6.54 -2.62 -0.42
CA LEU A 75 -5.11 -2.97 -0.29
C LEU A 75 -4.92 -4.26 0.52
N PHE A 76 -5.67 -4.41 1.60
CA PHE A 76 -5.63 -5.60 2.44
C PHE A 76 -6.09 -6.84 1.68
N TYR A 77 -7.20 -6.76 0.93
CA TYR A 77 -7.69 -7.88 0.12
C TYR A 77 -6.62 -8.41 -0.84
N PHE A 78 -6.00 -7.53 -1.63
CA PHE A 78 -4.95 -7.94 -2.56
C PHE A 78 -3.71 -8.50 -1.85
N THR A 79 -3.36 -7.92 -0.71
CA THR A 79 -2.24 -8.40 0.11
C THR A 79 -2.52 -9.81 0.65
N ALA A 80 -3.70 -10.04 1.22
CA ALA A 80 -4.08 -11.32 1.81
C ALA A 80 -4.06 -12.45 0.76
N VAL A 81 -4.64 -12.21 -0.43
CA VAL A 81 -4.64 -13.19 -1.53
C VAL A 81 -3.22 -13.59 -1.93
N LYS A 82 -2.33 -12.61 -2.11
CA LYS A 82 -0.94 -12.89 -2.53
C LYS A 82 -0.09 -13.47 -1.41
N GLN A 83 -0.33 -13.08 -0.16
CA GLN A 83 0.30 -13.70 0.99
C GLN A 83 -0.03 -15.19 1.04
N SER A 84 -1.31 -15.56 0.88
CA SER A 84 -1.73 -16.97 0.86
C SER A 84 -1.04 -17.77 -0.26
N GLU A 85 -0.77 -17.16 -1.41
CA GLU A 85 -0.01 -17.76 -2.50
C GLU A 85 1.46 -17.97 -2.12
N ILE A 86 2.10 -16.94 -1.53
CA ILE A 86 3.52 -16.95 -1.18
C ILE A 86 3.83 -17.96 -0.05
N VAL A 87 2.97 -18.05 0.96
CA VAL A 87 3.20 -18.93 2.13
C VAL A 87 2.81 -20.37 1.87
N LYS A 88 2.26 -20.68 0.69
CA LYS A 88 1.87 -22.05 0.33
C LYS A 88 3.12 -22.90 0.13
N VAL A 89 3.38 -23.79 1.09
CA VAL A 89 4.49 -24.73 1.04
C VAL A 89 4.17 -25.85 0.04
N THR A 90 5.12 -26.16 -0.82
CA THR A 90 5.01 -27.28 -1.77
C THR A 90 5.22 -28.58 -1.00
N PRO A 91 4.38 -29.62 -1.19
CA PRO A 91 4.61 -30.91 -0.55
C PRO A 91 5.96 -31.51 -0.94
N ASP A 92 6.62 -32.20 0.00
CA ASP A 92 7.94 -32.82 -0.22
C ASP A 92 7.96 -33.76 -1.44
N SER A 93 6.86 -34.45 -1.70
CA SER A 93 6.70 -35.34 -2.87
C SER A 93 6.70 -34.62 -4.22
N GLN A 94 6.55 -33.30 -4.24
CA GLN A 94 6.55 -32.46 -5.44
C GLN A 94 7.78 -31.56 -5.53
N ALA A 95 8.60 -31.50 -4.47
CA ALA A 95 9.82 -30.71 -4.46
C ALA A 95 10.91 -31.38 -5.32
N SER A 96 11.56 -30.62 -6.20
CA SER A 96 12.68 -31.15 -7.00
C SER A 96 13.94 -31.38 -6.16
N HIS A 97 14.13 -30.59 -5.11
CA HIS A 97 15.26 -30.65 -4.20
C HIS A 97 14.78 -30.38 -2.76
N LEU A 98 15.32 -31.14 -1.82
CA LEU A 98 15.20 -30.89 -0.38
C LEU A 98 16.57 -30.42 0.10
N ILE A 99 16.61 -29.30 0.82
CA ILE A 99 17.84 -28.70 1.34
C ILE A 99 17.59 -28.34 2.80
N ASP A 100 18.38 -28.93 3.70
CA ASP A 100 18.36 -28.61 5.12
C ASP A 100 19.36 -27.50 5.42
N VAL A 101 18.90 -26.42 6.06
CA VAL A 101 19.74 -25.26 6.40
C VAL A 101 19.99 -25.23 7.89
N ASN A 102 21.21 -25.54 8.31
CA ASN A 102 21.66 -25.51 9.69
C ASN A 102 22.43 -24.21 9.99
N ALA A 103 21.92 -23.40 10.92
CA ALA A 103 22.51 -22.12 11.31
C ALA A 103 23.43 -22.25 12.53
N PHE A 104 24.63 -21.68 12.49
CA PHE A 104 25.54 -21.56 13.64
C PHE A 104 26.21 -20.18 13.67
N GLN A 105 26.93 -19.88 14.75
CA GLN A 105 27.52 -18.56 14.95
C GLN A 105 28.41 -18.16 13.76
N TRP A 106 27.95 -17.13 13.03
CA TRP A 106 28.56 -16.58 11.82
C TRP A 106 28.73 -17.53 10.63
N SER A 107 27.95 -18.61 10.53
CA SER A 107 28.00 -19.49 9.36
C SER A 107 26.76 -20.37 9.21
N TRP A 108 26.65 -21.03 8.06
CA TRP A 108 25.52 -21.85 7.64
C TRP A 108 26.02 -23.13 6.98
N GLN A 109 25.37 -24.26 7.27
CA GLN A 109 25.63 -25.55 6.64
C GLN A 109 24.38 -25.99 5.88
N PHE A 110 24.59 -26.55 4.68
CA PHE A 110 23.55 -27.06 3.79
C PHE A 110 23.75 -28.56 3.63
N THR A 111 22.70 -29.34 3.83
CA THR A 111 22.68 -30.80 3.63
C THR A 111 21.56 -31.17 2.65
#